data_AF-A0A957F647-F1
#
_entry.id   AF-A0A957F647-F1
#
_cell.length_a   1.000
_cell.length_b   1.000
_cell.length_c   1.000
_cell.angle_alpha   90.00
_cell.angle_beta   90.00
_cell.angle_gamma   90.00
#
_symmetry.space_group_name_H-M   'P 1'
#
loop_
_entity.id
_entity.type
_entity.pdbx_description
1 polymer ?
#
loop_
_entity_poly.entity_id
_entity_poly.type
_entity_poly.pdbx_seq_one_letter_code
_entity_poly.pdbx_strand_id
1 'polypeptide(L)'
;LSLLKANLLDPAHTDRFTYRPAVPPPGYGYGLTTYMGDGSPLPSFSGDPLLLPLPGTPQQLLAAYWDALDPENRIALAMKRIAEGEVMLWLKNKGD
;
A
#
# COMPACT_ATOMS: atom_id res chain seq x y z
N LEU A 1 8.22 7.89 1.13
CA LEU A 1 7.94 6.47 0.85
C LEU A 1 9.15 5.87 0.17
N SER A 2 9.47 4.59 0.39
CA SER A 2 10.67 3.97 -0.19
C SER A 2 10.36 2.58 -0.75
N LEU A 3 11.05 2.22 -1.84
CA LEU A 3 10.91 0.93 -2.50
C LEU A 3 12.31 0.39 -2.83
N LEU A 4 12.51 -0.91 -2.57
CA LEU A 4 13.69 -1.66 -2.98
C LEU A 4 13.26 -2.70 -4.01
N LYS A 5 14.02 -2.81 -5.10
CA LYS A 5 13.79 -3.80 -6.16
C LYS A 5 15.12 -4.38 -6.62
N ALA A 6 15.09 -5.61 -7.14
CA ALA A 6 16.25 -6.13 -7.88
C ALA A 6 16.59 -5.19 -9.05
N ASN A 7 17.88 -4.97 -9.27
CA ASN A 7 18.33 -4.18 -10.40
C ASN A 7 18.01 -4.90 -11.72
N LEU A 8 17.59 -4.13 -12.73
CA LEU A 8 17.12 -4.67 -14.01
C LEU A 8 18.24 -5.30 -14.86
N LEU A 9 19.48 -4.84 -14.68
CA LEU A 9 20.65 -5.30 -15.46
C LEU A 9 21.41 -6.42 -14.73
N ASP A 10 21.44 -6.37 -13.39
CA ASP A 10 22.08 -7.38 -12.56
C ASP A 10 21.26 -7.65 -11.28
N PRO A 11 20.51 -8.77 -11.21
CA PRO A 11 19.68 -9.12 -10.06
C PRO A 11 20.45 -9.33 -8.74
N ALA A 12 21.78 -9.44 -8.77
CA ALA A 12 22.59 -9.47 -7.54
C ALA A 12 22.65 -8.11 -6.82
N HIS A 13 22.32 -7.02 -7.53
CA HIS A 13 22.26 -5.67 -7.00
C HIS A 13 20.82 -5.24 -6.68
N THR A 14 20.67 -4.26 -5.78
CA THR A 14 19.37 -3.69 -5.38
C THR A 14 19.30 -2.22 -5.73
N ASP A 15 18.27 -1.85 -6.48
CA ASP A 15 17.92 -0.46 -6.73
C ASP A 15 17.08 0.10 -5.57
N ARG A 16 17.39 1.33 -5.16
CA ARG A 16 16.66 2.06 -4.10
C ARG A 16 15.98 3.29 -4.66
N PHE A 17 14.67 3.36 -4.45
CA PHE A 17 13.87 4.52 -4.80
C PHE A 17 13.33 5.16 -3.52
N THR A 18 13.46 6.48 -3.40
CA THR A 18 12.92 7.25 -2.28
C THR A 18 12.08 8.39 -2.81
N TYR A 19 10.78 8.33 -2.54
CA TYR A 19 9.79 9.30 -2.96
C TYR A 19 9.51 10.29 -1.83
N ARG A 20 9.53 11.58 -2.17
CA ARG A 20 9.23 12.71 -1.27
C ARG A 20 8.14 13.60 -1.86
N PRO A 21 6.91 13.07 -2.09
CA PRO A 21 5.83 13.90 -2.57
C PRO A 21 5.45 14.95 -1.52
N ALA A 22 4.92 16.09 -1.98
CA ALA A 22 4.27 17.04 -1.09
C ALA A 22 3.07 16.38 -0.38
N VAL A 23 2.71 16.89 0.80
CA VAL A 23 1.55 16.39 1.55
C VAL A 23 0.30 16.56 0.67
N PRO A 24 -0.46 15.48 0.41
CA PRO A 24 -1.66 15.58 -0.41
C PRO A 24 -2.79 16.31 0.35
N PRO A 25 -3.83 16.80 -0.34
CA PRO A 25 -5.01 17.34 0.33
C PRO A 25 -5.65 16.35 1.30
N PRO A 26 -6.37 16.84 2.34
CA PRO A 26 -7.12 15.98 3.25
C PRO A 26 -8.03 15.00 2.49
N GLY A 27 -8.07 13.75 2.94
CA GLY A 27 -8.82 12.67 2.28
C GLY A 27 -8.03 11.90 1.22
N TYR A 28 -6.73 12.17 1.06
CA TYR A 28 -5.85 11.40 0.18
C TYR A 28 -4.54 11.01 0.87
N GLY A 29 -3.93 9.94 0.38
CA GLY A 29 -2.61 9.45 0.79
C GLY A 29 -1.84 8.91 -0.40
N TYR A 30 -0.56 8.57 -0.19
CA TYR A 30 0.25 7.88 -1.19
C TYR A 30 0.49 6.44 -0.80
N GLY A 31 0.43 5.53 -1.77
CA GLY A 31 0.64 4.10 -1.59
C GLY A 31 1.72 3.54 -2.52
N LEU A 32 2.32 2.44 -2.10
CA LEU A 32 3.20 1.60 -2.91
C LEU A 32 2.73 0.16 -2.79
N THR A 33 2.85 -0.59 -3.88
CA THR A 33 2.66 -2.04 -3.92
C THR A 33 3.96 -2.70 -4.37
N THR A 34 4.07 -4.02 -4.22
CA THR A 34 5.20 -4.78 -4.76
C THR A 34 5.08 -5.00 -6.26
N TYR A 35 3.85 -5.21 -6.75
CA TYR A 35 3.55 -5.55 -8.13
C TYR A 35 2.55 -4.57 -8.75
N MET A 36 2.65 -4.36 -10.06
CA MET A 36 1.72 -3.52 -10.83
C MET A 36 0.38 -4.22 -11.12
N GLY A 37 0.32 -5.55 -11.01
CA GLY A 37 -0.85 -6.37 -11.33
C GLY A 37 -0.44 -7.82 -11.57
N ASP A 38 -1.29 -8.56 -12.27
CA ASP A 38 -1.07 -9.96 -12.61
C ASP A 38 0.01 -10.14 -13.69
N GLY A 39 0.66 -11.32 -13.70
CA GLY A 39 1.67 -11.68 -14.70
C GLY A 39 2.53 -12.88 -14.28
N SER A 40 3.36 -13.38 -15.19
CA SER A 40 4.31 -14.46 -14.91
C SER A 40 5.65 -14.20 -15.62
N PRO A 41 6.70 -13.74 -14.90
CA PRO A 41 6.69 -13.35 -13.48
C PRO A 41 5.82 -12.11 -13.23
N LEU A 42 5.41 -11.88 -11.96
CA LEU A 42 4.62 -10.70 -11.60
C LEU A 42 5.38 -9.41 -11.93
N PRO A 43 4.76 -8.44 -12.63
CA PRO A 43 5.41 -7.19 -12.98
C PRO A 43 5.70 -6.37 -11.72
N SER A 44 6.97 -6.07 -11.46
CA SER A 44 7.38 -5.22 -10.33
C SER A 44 6.80 -3.81 -10.44
N PHE A 45 6.49 -3.18 -9.31
CA PHE A 45 6.02 -1.79 -9.26
C PHE A 45 6.94 -0.83 -10.04
N SER A 46 6.35 0.06 -10.84
CA SER A 46 7.08 1.07 -11.63
C SER A 46 6.30 2.39 -11.71
N GLY A 47 7.01 3.51 -11.75
CA GLY A 47 6.42 4.85 -11.84
C GLY A 47 6.33 5.56 -10.49
N ASP A 48 5.41 6.51 -10.40
CA ASP A 48 5.14 7.33 -9.22
C ASP A 48 4.24 6.61 -8.20
N PRO A 49 4.31 6.96 -6.90
CA PRO A 49 3.43 6.39 -5.88
C PRO A 49 1.95 6.59 -6.22
N LEU A 50 1.13 5.60 -5.88
CA LEU A 50 -0.31 5.63 -6.14
C LEU A 50 -0.96 6.69 -5.26
N LEU A 51 -1.78 7.57 -5.84
CA LEU A 51 -2.65 8.46 -5.07
C LEU A 51 -3.90 7.68 -4.65
N LEU A 52 -4.11 7.59 -3.34
CA LEU A 52 -5.07 6.70 -2.71
C LEU A 52 -6.11 7.51 -1.92
N PRO A 53 -7.42 7.32 -2.14
CA PRO A 53 -8.45 7.99 -1.36
C PRO A 53 -8.50 7.44 0.07
N LEU A 54 -8.76 8.31 1.03
CA LEU A 54 -8.93 7.97 2.45
C LEU A 54 -10.37 8.32 2.90
N PRO A 55 -11.37 7.54 2.49
CA PRO A 55 -12.77 7.86 2.75
C PRO A 55 -13.16 7.73 4.22
N GLY A 56 -13.95 8.71 4.69
CA GLY A 56 -14.82 8.56 5.85
C GLY A 56 -14.12 8.20 7.16
N THR A 57 -14.71 7.25 7.89
CA THR A 57 -14.21 6.77 9.18
C THR A 57 -13.12 5.71 9.02
N PRO A 58 -12.30 5.44 10.05
CA PRO A 58 -11.31 4.36 10.00
C PRO A 58 -11.91 2.99 9.61
N GLN A 59 -13.11 2.67 10.08
CA GLN A 59 -13.80 1.43 9.75
C GLN A 59 -14.22 1.38 8.28
N GLN A 60 -14.70 2.50 7.73
CA GLN A 60 -15.03 2.62 6.31
C GLN A 60 -13.77 2.51 5.45
N LEU A 61 -12.66 3.12 5.87
CA LEU A 61 -11.37 3.02 5.22
C LEU A 61 -10.87 1.56 5.18
N LEU A 62 -10.87 0.88 6.32
CA LEU A 62 -10.46 -0.51 6.43
C LEU A 62 -11.32 -1.42 5.55
N ALA A 63 -12.65 -1.24 5.56
CA ALA A 63 -13.56 -2.01 4.73
C ALA A 63 -13.32 -1.75 3.23
N ALA A 64 -13.20 -0.48 2.82
CA ALA A 64 -12.96 -0.10 1.43
C ALA A 64 -11.68 -0.74 0.87
N TYR A 65 -10.58 -0.70 1.63
CA TYR A 65 -9.33 -1.33 1.18
C TYR A 65 -9.38 -2.85 1.28
N TRP A 66 -10.06 -3.42 2.28
CA TRP A 66 -10.26 -4.86 2.36
C TRP A 66 -11.00 -5.40 1.13
N ASP A 67 -12.08 -4.72 0.73
CA ASP A 67 -12.95 -5.13 -0.38
C ASP A 67 -12.35 -4.82 -1.76
N ALA A 68 -11.39 -3.89 -1.83
CA ALA A 68 -10.60 -3.65 -3.04
C ALA A 68 -9.53 -4.74 -3.28
N LEU A 69 -9.15 -5.52 -2.27
CA LEU A 69 -8.21 -6.62 -2.44
C LEU A 69 -8.90 -7.82 -3.08
N ASP A 70 -8.13 -8.57 -3.87
CA ASP A 70 -8.57 -9.84 -4.46
C ASP A 70 -9.08 -10.80 -3.37
N PRO A 71 -10.34 -11.27 -3.42
CA PRO A 71 -10.95 -12.06 -2.35
C PRO A 71 -10.36 -13.47 -2.22
N GLU A 72 -9.78 -14.01 -3.30
CA GLU A 72 -9.14 -15.33 -3.29
C GLU A 72 -7.75 -15.23 -2.63
N ASN A 73 -7.02 -14.16 -2.90
CA ASN A 73 -5.64 -13.97 -2.50
C ASN A 73 -5.45 -13.13 -1.22
N ARG A 74 -6.44 -12.32 -0.80
CA ARG A 74 -6.33 -11.51 0.43
C ARG A 74 -6.29 -12.41 1.66
N ILE A 75 -5.29 -12.21 2.52
CA ILE A 75 -5.09 -12.98 3.76
C ILE A 75 -5.32 -12.11 5.00
N ALA A 76 -4.71 -10.93 5.04
CA ALA A 76 -4.83 -10.01 6.16
C ALA A 76 -4.61 -8.57 5.73
N LEU A 77 -5.22 -7.62 6.44
CA LEU A 77 -5.03 -6.19 6.30
C LEU A 77 -4.92 -5.57 7.69
N ALA A 78 -3.85 -4.81 7.89
CA ALA A 78 -3.65 -4.04 9.10
C ALA A 78 -3.71 -2.55 8.78
N MET A 79 -4.40 -1.79 9.63
CA MET A 79 -4.47 -0.34 9.54
C MET A 79 -4.12 0.27 10.89
N LYS A 80 -3.17 1.20 10.89
CA LYS A 80 -2.77 1.96 12.08
C LYS A 80 -3.13 3.42 11.90
N ARG A 81 -3.97 3.97 12.78
CA ARG A 81 -4.26 5.41 12.86
C ARG A 81 -3.42 6.03 13.96
N ILE A 82 -2.85 7.19 13.66
CA ILE A 82 -2.11 8.02 14.61
C ILE A 82 -2.73 9.41 14.52
N ALA A 83 -3.33 9.89 15.60
CA ALA A 83 -3.95 11.21 15.66
C ALA A 83 -3.81 11.77 17.07
N GLU A 84 -3.27 12.98 17.21
CA GLU A 84 -3.25 13.74 18.47
C GLU A 84 -2.70 12.96 19.69
N GLY A 85 -1.68 12.12 19.48
CA GLY A 85 -1.09 11.29 20.54
C GLY A 85 -1.81 9.98 20.81
N GLU A 86 -2.98 9.75 20.21
CA GLU A 86 -3.68 8.48 20.21
C GLU A 86 -3.17 7.58 19.06
N VAL A 87 -2.99 6.30 19.39
CA VAL A 87 -2.62 5.25 18.43
C VAL A 87 -3.66 4.14 18.49
N MET A 88 -4.32 3.89 17.37
CA MET A 88 -5.26 2.76 17.22
C MET A 88 -4.80 1.83 16.10
N LEU A 89 -4.99 0.53 16.31
CA LEU A 89 -4.64 -0.54 15.37
C LEU A 89 -5.88 -1.39 15.10
N TRP A 90 -6.17 -1.62 13.83
CA TRP A 90 -7.15 -2.59 13.37
C TRP A 90 -6.44 -3.67 12.56
N LEU A 91 -6.85 -4.91 12.78
CA LEU A 91 -6.43 -6.07 12.00
C LEU A 91 -7.69 -6.76 11.48
N LYS A 92 -7.70 -7.10 10.20
CA LYS A 92 -8.74 -7.91 9.58
C LYS A 92 -8.07 -9.07 8.85
N ASN A 93 -8.50 -10.29 9.15
CA ASN A 93 -8.00 -11.51 8.55
C ASN A 93 -9.08 -12.15 7.66
N LYS A 94 -8.66 -13.00 6.73
CA LYS A 94 -9.55 -13.80 5.93
C LYS A 94 -10.20 -14.84 6.86
N GLY A 95 -11.53 -14.80 6.94
CA GLY A 95 -12.32 -15.69 7.79
C GLY A 95 -12.89 -15.02 9.05
N ASP A 96 -12.53 -13.77 9.33
CA ASP A 96 -13.19 -12.92 10.34
C ASP A 96 -14.61 -12.51 9.91
#